data_AF-A0A7C8EL61-F1
#
_entry.id   AF-A0A7C8EL61-F1
#
_cell.length_a   1.000
_cell.length_b   1.000
_cell.length_c   1.000
_cell.angle_alpha   90.00
_cell.angle_beta   90.00
_cell.angle_gamma   90.00
#
_symmetry.space_group_name_H-M   'P 1'
#
loop_
_entity.id
_entity.type
_entity.pdbx_description
1 polymer ?
#
loop_
_entity_poly.entity_id
_entity_poly.type
_entity_poly.pdbx_seq_one_letter_code
_entity_poly.pdbx_strand_id
1 'polypeptide(L)'
;MKSQTKVNNEPTLFNRSRFKPTGRPLFINRSRILSEIEKLGKEESLVSLRNSVFSLEDKLRSVKTDNVGILNIDSNGDTITMSQQYIFDQLDRIAESQTIDRAKYYEEV
;
A
#
# COMPACT_ATOMS: atom_id res chain seq x y z
N MET A 1 -17.81 -39.10 13.46
CA MET A 1 -16.45 -38.54 13.22
C MET A 1 -16.63 -37.22 12.48
N LYS A 2 -16.28 -36.08 13.10
CA LYS A 2 -16.18 -34.77 12.42
C LYS A 2 -14.78 -34.23 12.73
N SER A 3 -13.87 -34.40 11.79
CA SER A 3 -12.54 -33.80 11.85
C SER A 3 -12.69 -32.30 11.61
N GLN A 4 -12.52 -31.51 12.67
CA GLN A 4 -12.30 -30.08 12.56
C GLN A 4 -10.93 -29.86 11.93
N THR A 5 -10.89 -29.39 10.69
CA THR A 5 -9.64 -28.92 10.08
C THR A 5 -9.22 -27.64 10.80
N LYS A 6 -8.25 -27.75 11.72
CA LYS A 6 -7.54 -26.59 12.26
C LYS A 6 -6.89 -25.84 11.09
N VAL A 7 -7.41 -24.65 10.79
CA VAL A 7 -6.71 -23.71 9.91
C VAL A 7 -5.53 -23.17 10.70
N ASN A 8 -4.34 -23.73 10.44
CA ASN A 8 -3.10 -23.30 11.04
C ASN A 8 -2.79 -21.87 10.54
N ASN A 9 -2.96 -20.88 11.41
CA ASN A 9 -2.64 -19.47 11.16
C ASN A 9 -1.15 -19.19 11.38
N GLU A 10 -0.26 -20.00 10.80
CA GLU A 10 1.16 -19.68 10.83
C GLU A 10 1.51 -18.67 9.72
N PRO A 11 2.27 -17.61 10.01
CA PRO A 11 2.72 -16.67 9.01
C PRO A 11 3.79 -17.37 8.15
N THR A 12 3.42 -17.82 6.96
CA THR A 12 4.40 -18.25 5.96
C THR A 12 5.12 -17.03 5.38
N LEU A 13 6.29 -17.24 4.77
CA LEU A 13 7.06 -16.22 4.02
C LEU A 13 6.25 -15.47 2.94
N PHE A 14 5.10 -16.01 2.55
CA PHE A 14 4.18 -15.45 1.56
C PHE A 14 2.82 -15.03 2.16
N ASN A 15 2.66 -15.10 3.49
CA ASN A 15 1.44 -14.69 4.16
C ASN A 15 1.46 -13.17 4.36
N ARG A 16 1.26 -12.43 3.25
CA ARG A 16 0.94 -11.00 3.32
C ARG A 16 -0.25 -10.81 4.26
N SER A 17 -0.22 -9.71 5.01
CA SER A 17 -1.32 -9.26 5.87
C SER A 17 -2.69 -9.55 5.22
N ARG A 18 -3.62 -10.17 5.95
CA ARG A 18 -4.98 -10.57 5.50
C ARG A 18 -5.89 -9.40 5.13
N PHE A 19 -5.32 -8.23 4.90
CA PHE A 19 -6.07 -7.06 4.51
C PHE A 19 -6.51 -7.23 3.08
N LYS A 20 -7.83 -7.26 2.93
CA LYS A 20 -8.46 -7.23 1.64
C LYS A 20 -8.88 -5.78 1.41
N PRO A 21 -8.21 -5.04 0.52
CA PRO A 21 -8.72 -3.75 0.12
C PRO A 21 -10.14 -3.94 -0.44
N THR A 22 -10.92 -2.87 -0.39
CA THR A 22 -12.31 -2.86 -0.84
C THR A 22 -12.49 -1.77 -1.88
N GLY A 23 -13.59 -1.78 -2.61
CA GLY A 23 -13.91 -0.70 -3.57
C GLY A 23 -14.26 0.65 -2.91
N ARG A 24 -14.07 0.82 -1.59
CA ARG A 24 -14.42 2.07 -0.90
C ARG A 24 -13.52 3.23 -1.36
N PRO A 25 -14.04 4.46 -1.41
CA PRO A 25 -13.22 5.63 -1.66
C PRO A 25 -12.28 5.91 -0.47
N LEU A 26 -11.05 6.33 -0.78
CA LEU A 26 -10.12 6.98 0.13
C LEU A 26 -10.05 8.46 -0.23
N PHE A 27 -10.05 9.30 0.79
CA PHE A 27 -9.77 10.72 0.70
C PHE A 27 -8.30 10.92 1.06
N ILE A 28 -7.50 11.30 0.07
CA ILE A 28 -6.05 11.30 0.15
C ILE A 28 -5.54 12.74 -0.02
N ASN A 29 -4.68 13.19 0.87
CA ASN A 29 -3.94 14.43 0.69
C ASN A 29 -2.95 14.27 -0.48
N ARG A 30 -3.15 15.02 -1.55
CA ARG A 30 -2.39 14.90 -2.81
C ARG A 30 -0.90 15.16 -2.61
N SER A 31 -0.56 16.24 -1.91
CA SER A 31 0.84 16.62 -1.69
C SER A 31 1.60 15.57 -0.87
N ARG A 32 0.95 14.99 0.14
CA ARG A 32 1.55 13.96 1.00
C ARG A 32 1.76 12.65 0.25
N ILE A 33 0.76 12.17 -0.50
CA ILE A 33 0.92 10.91 -1.24
C ILE A 33 2.00 11.03 -2.33
N LEU A 34 2.08 12.16 -3.02
CA LEU A 34 3.12 12.39 -4.03
C LEU A 34 4.51 12.36 -3.41
N SER A 35 4.70 13.00 -2.25
CA SER A 35 5.98 12.96 -1.53
C SER A 35 6.39 11.55 -1.11
N GLU A 36 5.44 10.69 -0.77
CA GLU A 36 5.75 9.28 -0.45
C GLU A 36 6.10 8.48 -1.71
N ILE A 37 5.40 8.69 -2.83
CA ILE A 37 5.73 8.05 -4.12
C ILE A 37 7.12 8.48 -4.59
N GLU A 38 7.46 9.77 -4.50
CA GLU A 38 8.81 10.27 -4.83
C GLU A 38 9.91 9.63 -3.97
N LYS A 39 9.61 9.20 -2.74
CA LYS A 39 10.57 8.47 -1.91
C LYS A 39 10.75 7.05 -2.43
N LEU A 40 9.69 6.38 -2.88
CA LEU A 40 9.77 5.05 -3.50
C LEU A 40 10.67 5.07 -4.73
N GLY A 41 10.51 6.05 -5.62
CA GLY A 41 11.32 6.16 -6.84
C GLY A 41 12.81 6.42 -6.61
N LYS A 42 13.20 6.86 -5.41
CA LYS A 42 14.59 7.09 -4.99
C LYS A 42 15.24 5.84 -4.37
N GLU A 43 14.49 4.77 -4.15
CA GLU A 43 15.04 3.55 -3.58
C GLU A 43 15.94 2.83 -4.58
N GLU A 44 17.14 2.46 -4.14
CA GLU A 44 18.16 1.82 -4.99
C GLU A 44 18.16 0.29 -4.91
N SER A 45 17.46 -0.28 -3.91
CA SER A 45 17.41 -1.72 -3.70
C SER A 45 15.96 -2.22 -3.62
N LEU A 46 15.73 -3.44 -4.14
CA LEU A 46 14.40 -4.07 -4.11
C LEU A 46 13.89 -4.29 -2.68
N VAL A 47 14.80 -4.54 -1.74
CA VAL A 47 14.46 -4.73 -0.34
C VAL A 47 13.97 -3.41 0.27
N SER A 48 14.70 -2.32 0.03
CA SER A 48 14.31 -0.99 0.52
C SER A 48 12.99 -0.55 -0.11
N LEU A 49 12.84 -0.70 -1.43
CA LEU A 49 11.61 -0.38 -2.14
C LEU A 49 10.41 -1.14 -1.56
N ARG A 50 10.55 -2.46 -1.38
CA ARG A 50 9.47 -3.28 -0.82
C ARG A 50 9.11 -2.86 0.61
N ASN A 51 10.09 -2.56 1.45
CA ASN A 51 9.84 -2.08 2.82
C ASN A 51 9.13 -0.72 2.82
N SER A 52 9.53 0.18 1.93
CA SER A 52 8.91 1.50 1.79
C SER A 52 7.48 1.40 1.25
N VAL A 53 7.20 0.46 0.32
CA VAL A 53 5.83 0.14 -0.13
C VAL A 53 4.98 -0.38 1.03
N PHE A 54 5.48 -1.32 1.83
CA PHE A 54 4.73 -1.83 2.99
C PHE A 54 4.45 -0.75 4.05
N SER A 55 5.41 0.14 4.28
CA SER A 55 5.22 1.32 5.14
C SER A 55 4.11 2.24 4.60
N LEU A 56 4.06 2.44 3.28
CA LEU A 56 3.02 3.24 2.63
C LEU A 56 1.63 2.57 2.71
N GLU A 57 1.56 1.26 2.47
CA GLU A 57 0.32 0.49 2.67
C GLU A 57 -0.21 0.64 4.09
N ASP A 58 0.66 0.53 5.10
CA ASP A 58 0.27 0.65 6.50
C ASP A 58 -0.33 2.02 6.83
N LYS A 59 0.24 3.10 6.28
CA LYS A 59 -0.35 4.45 6.38
C LYS A 59 -1.72 4.53 5.69
N LEU A 60 -1.89 3.88 4.54
CA LEU A 60 -3.15 3.86 3.77
C LEU A 60 -4.23 2.94 4.35
N ARG A 61 -3.91 2.03 5.27
CA ARG A 61 -4.89 1.12 5.90
C ARG A 61 -5.89 1.87 6.76
N SER A 62 -5.43 2.82 7.56
CA SER A 62 -6.29 3.53 8.51
C SER A 62 -5.69 4.87 8.96
N VAL A 63 -6.56 5.81 9.32
CA VAL A 63 -6.13 7.10 9.90
C VAL A 63 -5.30 6.90 11.19
N LYS A 64 -5.49 5.80 11.91
CA LYS A 64 -4.73 5.49 13.14
C LYS A 64 -3.28 5.13 12.86
N THR A 65 -3.00 4.53 11.70
CA THR A 65 -1.66 4.08 11.28
C THR A 65 -0.98 5.10 10.37
N ASP A 66 -1.73 6.10 9.91
CA ASP A 66 -1.22 7.23 9.13
C ASP A 66 -0.52 8.27 10.02
N ASN A 67 0.79 8.15 10.14
CA ASN A 67 1.63 9.09 10.89
C ASN A 67 2.11 10.30 10.08
N VAL A 68 1.74 10.41 8.80
CA VAL A 68 2.20 11.46 7.87
C VAL A 68 1.05 12.32 7.32
N GLY A 69 -0.20 11.93 7.58
CA GLY A 69 -1.39 12.67 7.18
C GLY A 69 -1.75 12.49 5.71
N ILE A 70 -1.52 11.29 5.16
CA ILE A 70 -1.97 10.92 3.81
C ILE A 70 -3.50 10.81 3.74
N LEU A 71 -4.13 10.19 4.72
CA LEU A 71 -5.58 10.04 4.78
C LEU A 71 -6.20 11.28 5.40
N ASN A 72 -7.02 11.99 4.62
CA ASN A 72 -7.69 13.20 5.07
C ASN A 72 -9.15 12.88 5.41
N ILE A 73 -9.62 13.28 6.60
CA ILE A 73 -11.02 13.03 7.04
C ILE A 73 -11.96 14.14 6.54
N ASP A 74 -11.41 15.21 5.97
CA ASP A 74 -12.15 16.37 5.47
C ASP A 74 -11.68 16.76 4.06
N SER A 75 -12.62 17.14 3.20
CA SER A 75 -12.35 17.55 1.82
C SER A 75 -11.94 19.02 1.79
N ASN A 76 -10.64 19.28 1.96
CA ASN A 76 -10.03 20.56 1.58
C ASN A 76 -9.60 20.53 0.11
N GLY A 77 -9.21 21.68 -0.46
CA GLY A 77 -8.88 21.82 -1.87
C GLY A 77 -7.69 21.00 -2.39
N ASP A 78 -6.90 20.38 -1.50
CA ASP A 78 -5.75 19.52 -1.82
C ASP A 78 -6.02 18.01 -1.58
N THR A 79 -7.29 17.63 -1.45
CA THR A 79 -7.70 16.23 -1.27
C THR A 79 -8.16 15.62 -2.60
N ILE A 80 -7.60 14.47 -2.95
CA ILE A 80 -8.05 13.63 -4.07
C ILE A 80 -8.85 12.44 -3.55
N THR A 81 -9.78 11.94 -4.37
CA THR A 81 -10.53 10.72 -4.05
C THR A 81 -10.07 9.59 -4.96
N MET A 82 -9.74 8.42 -4.38
CA MET A 82 -9.28 7.25 -5.12
C MET A 82 -9.86 5.97 -4.55
N SER A 83 -10.07 4.94 -5.39
CA SER A 83 -10.48 3.63 -4.89
C SER A 83 -9.38 3.02 -4.03
N GLN A 84 -9.74 2.54 -2.83
CA GLN A 84 -8.83 1.79 -1.97
C GLN A 84 -8.33 0.54 -2.69
N GLN A 85 -9.19 -0.17 -3.43
CA GLN A 85 -8.77 -1.32 -4.22
C GLN A 85 -7.67 -0.96 -5.21
N TYR A 86 -7.91 0.11 -5.98
CA TYR A 86 -6.99 0.52 -7.03
C TYR A 86 -5.59 0.84 -6.49
N ILE A 87 -5.48 1.64 -5.42
CA ILE A 87 -4.17 2.04 -4.90
C ILE A 87 -3.40 0.86 -4.31
N PHE A 88 -4.09 -0.04 -3.58
CA PHE A 88 -3.45 -1.23 -3.03
C PHE A 88 -3.01 -2.20 -4.12
N ASP A 89 -3.79 -2.36 -5.20
CA ASP A 89 -3.39 -3.19 -6.35
C ASP A 89 -2.12 -2.65 -7.05
N GLN A 90 -1.95 -1.32 -7.13
CA GLN A 90 -0.71 -0.74 -7.67
C GLN A 90 0.49 -0.98 -6.75
N LEU A 91 0.31 -0.78 -5.43
CA LEU A 91 1.37 -1.03 -4.45
C LEU A 91 1.78 -2.51 -4.43
N ASP A 92 0.82 -3.43 -4.52
CA ASP A 92 1.08 -4.86 -4.63
C ASP A 92 1.94 -5.17 -5.87
N ARG A 93 1.64 -4.58 -7.03
CA ARG A 93 2.45 -4.74 -8.26
C ARG A 93 3.88 -4.24 -8.10
N ILE A 94 4.08 -3.10 -7.42
CA ILE A 94 5.41 -2.57 -7.12
C ILE A 94 6.15 -3.53 -6.19
N ALA A 95 5.50 -4.04 -5.13
CA ALA A 95 6.11 -4.97 -4.18
C ALA A 95 6.48 -6.34 -4.79
N GLU A 96 5.71 -6.80 -5.79
CA GLU A 96 5.92 -8.05 -6.55
C GLU A 96 6.87 -7.91 -7.72
N SER A 97 7.29 -6.69 -8.06
CA SER A 97 8.25 -6.46 -9.14
C SER A 97 9.57 -7.20 -8.87
N GLN A 98 10.11 -7.81 -9.93
CA GLN A 98 11.36 -8.59 -9.86
C GLN A 98 12.61 -7.73 -10.05
N THR A 99 12.46 -6.52 -10.59
CA THR A 99 13.55 -5.56 -10.83
C THR A 99 13.08 -4.15 -10.51
N ILE A 100 14.01 -3.28 -10.09
CA ILE A 100 13.73 -1.86 -9.81
C ILE A 100 13.14 -1.16 -11.03
N ASP A 101 13.67 -1.44 -12.23
CA ASP A 101 13.16 -0.85 -13.47
C ASP A 101 11.69 -1.20 -13.73
N ARG A 102 11.28 -2.44 -13.44
CA ARG A 102 9.87 -2.84 -13.54
C ARG A 102 9.00 -2.21 -12.45
N ALA A 103 9.56 -1.97 -11.27
CA ALA A 103 8.86 -1.31 -10.19
C ALA A 103 8.56 0.17 -10.54
N LYS A 104 9.59 0.87 -11.04
CA LYS A 104 9.50 2.28 -11.46
C LYS A 104 8.48 2.51 -12.59
N TYR A 105 8.31 1.54 -13.49
CA TYR A 105 7.28 1.62 -14.54
C TYR A 105 5.85 1.81 -13.99
N TYR A 106 5.54 1.29 -12.80
CA TYR A 106 4.22 1.44 -12.19
C TYR A 106 4.04 2.76 -11.41
N GLU A 107 5.10 3.54 -11.22
CA GLU A 107 5.03 4.86 -10.58
C GLU A 107 4.66 5.99 -11.57
N GLU A 108 4.86 5.78 -12.87
CA GLU A 108 4.67 6.79 -13.92
C GLU A 108 3.25 6.84 -14.54
N VAL A 109 2.28 6.06 -14.03
CA VAL A 109 0.89 5.97 -14.55
C VAL A 109 -0.09 6.73 -13.65
#